data_AF-A0A1Y3BBW3-F1
#
_entry.id   AF-A0A1Y3BBW3-F1
#
_cell.length_a   1.000
_cell.length_b   1.000
_cell.length_c   1.000
_cell.angle_alpha   90.00
_cell.angle_beta   90.00
_cell.angle_gamma   90.00
#
_symmetry.space_group_name_H-M   'P 1'
#
loop_
_entity.id
_entity.type
_entity.pdbx_description
1 polymer ?
#
loop_
_entity_poly.entity_id
_entity_poly.type
_entity_poly.pdbx_seq_one_letter_code
_entity_poly.pdbx_strand_id
1 'polypeptide(L)'
;FVQIDPPTNKSLANLACQLLQFQEDTLGKNVSSTDSTVGDSTGGSGASTGTSPATANTKPQLFTRLPYKCFIDFKPGGKLCRIFEFVFKFKTEQGWRRVDLQSPSRMDRNVEMFVGLYKFLLSNQCLTEPQVYIMPEVDKVLATKLRDIIKRYQATCIESPDEATHVIYPSTTQHTDSNGDEFVRIVMKRDRYLLVHCIGRPDSYDTWLNIDVDLEPENERDRGDAPYEVTVNWLLDTDEYNEWMNEEDYEVDVDRNGKRISKRSRYTMEELHNEEKRDKRTNSVQKGKRRRSPSPQSDKKRSRGKGASARSPAPVTMTNSNKKKLKNEDDEDLTKDMDNPSPETHFQV
;
A
#
# COMPACT_ATOMS: atom_id res chain seq x y z
N PHE A 1 -5.31 -23.13 -29.74
CA PHE A 1 -6.76 -22.98 -29.44
C PHE A 1 -6.96 -21.54 -28.99
N VAL A 2 -7.51 -20.67 -29.83
CA VAL A 2 -7.88 -19.31 -29.40
C VAL A 2 -9.16 -19.45 -28.59
N GLN A 3 -9.19 -18.87 -27.39
CA GLN A 3 -10.38 -18.85 -26.54
C GLN A 3 -11.55 -18.25 -27.34
N ILE A 4 -12.65 -18.99 -27.47
CA ILE A 4 -13.76 -18.64 -28.39
C ILE A 4 -14.40 -17.30 -27.98
N ASP A 5 -14.45 -17.02 -26.68
CA ASP A 5 -14.94 -15.77 -26.13
C ASP A 5 -13.87 -15.07 -25.28
N PRO A 6 -13.74 -13.73 -25.38
CA PRO A 6 -12.84 -12.97 -24.54
C PRO A 6 -13.22 -13.13 -23.05
N PRO A 7 -12.23 -13.13 -22.14
CA PRO A 7 -12.51 -13.24 -20.71
C PRO A 7 -13.35 -12.05 -20.23
N THR A 8 -14.34 -12.32 -19.39
CA THR A 8 -15.15 -11.28 -18.74
C THR A 8 -14.44 -10.73 -17.50
N ASN A 9 -14.76 -9.49 -17.10
CA ASN A 9 -14.28 -8.90 -15.84
C ASN A 9 -14.50 -9.82 -14.62
N LYS A 10 -15.66 -10.47 -14.53
CA LYS A 10 -15.97 -11.43 -13.46
C LYS A 10 -15.07 -12.66 -13.51
N SER A 11 -14.79 -13.20 -14.71
CA SER A 11 -13.91 -14.35 -14.85
C SER A 11 -12.45 -14.04 -14.48
N LEU A 12 -11.96 -12.83 -14.83
CA LEU A 12 -10.61 -12.38 -14.48
C LEU A 12 -10.48 -12.12 -12.97
N ALA A 13 -11.49 -11.48 -12.36
CA ALA A 13 -11.51 -11.27 -10.92
C ALA A 13 -11.48 -12.60 -10.15
N ASN A 14 -12.32 -13.57 -10.57
CA ASN A 14 -12.31 -14.90 -9.96
C ASN A 14 -10.95 -15.61 -10.13
N LEU A 15 -10.31 -15.50 -11.29
CA LEU A 15 -8.99 -16.07 -11.53
C LEU A 15 -7.93 -15.43 -10.63
N ALA A 16 -7.94 -14.09 -10.47
CA ALA A 16 -7.04 -13.40 -9.56
C ALA A 16 -7.22 -13.88 -8.10
N CYS A 17 -8.47 -13.99 -7.62
CA CYS A 17 -8.75 -14.54 -6.30
C CYS A 17 -8.26 -15.98 -6.14
N GLN A 18 -8.46 -16.83 -7.15
CA GLN A 18 -7.98 -18.22 -7.11
C GLN A 18 -6.45 -18.30 -7.08
N LEU A 19 -5.75 -17.45 -7.83
CA LEU A 19 -4.29 -17.38 -7.82
C LEU A 19 -3.77 -16.95 -6.44
N LEU A 20 -4.37 -15.91 -5.85
CA LEU A 20 -4.05 -15.47 -4.49
C LEU A 20 -4.28 -16.57 -3.47
N GLN A 21 -5.44 -17.21 -3.50
CA GLN A 21 -5.78 -18.30 -2.57
C GLN A 21 -4.82 -19.48 -2.69
N PHE A 22 -4.43 -19.86 -3.91
CA PHE A 22 -3.45 -20.92 -4.13
C PHE A 22 -2.10 -20.62 -3.48
N GLN A 23 -1.64 -19.36 -3.55
CA GLN A 23 -0.40 -18.95 -2.87
C GLN A 23 -0.53 -19.05 -1.35
N GLU A 24 -1.64 -18.63 -0.77
CA GLU A 24 -1.88 -18.75 0.67
C GLU A 24 -1.88 -20.21 1.13
N ASP A 25 -2.61 -21.07 0.42
CA ASP A 25 -2.80 -22.47 0.77
C ASP A 25 -1.52 -23.31 0.59
N THR A 26 -0.66 -22.93 -0.37
CA THR A 26 0.50 -23.75 -0.78
C THR A 26 1.83 -23.18 -0.29
N LEU A 27 1.91 -21.87 -0.07
CA LEU A 27 3.17 -21.15 0.18
C LEU A 27 3.12 -20.24 1.40
N GLY A 28 1.96 -20.10 2.04
CA GLY A 28 1.77 -19.21 3.17
C GLY A 28 2.54 -19.65 4.41
N LYS A 29 2.67 -18.71 5.36
CA LYS A 29 3.39 -18.88 6.63
C LYS A 29 2.95 -20.12 7.43
N ASN A 30 1.67 -20.51 7.32
CA ASN A 30 1.08 -21.60 8.08
C ASN A 30 1.12 -22.96 7.37
N VAL A 31 1.73 -23.06 6.19
CA VAL A 31 1.85 -24.34 5.48
C VAL A 31 2.85 -25.19 6.23
N SER A 32 2.38 -26.26 6.86
CA SER A 32 3.26 -27.27 7.44
C SER A 32 4.06 -27.89 6.31
N SER A 33 5.39 -27.95 6.47
CA SER A 33 6.28 -28.73 5.62
C SER A 33 5.79 -30.18 5.65
N THR A 34 4.93 -30.59 4.70
CA THR A 34 4.54 -31.99 4.59
C THR A 34 5.75 -32.74 4.08
N ASP A 35 6.41 -33.37 5.03
CA ASP A 35 7.56 -34.24 4.84
C ASP A 35 7.27 -35.22 3.70
N SER A 36 8.12 -35.20 2.68
CA SER A 36 8.10 -36.19 1.60
C SER A 36 8.61 -37.51 2.17
N THR A 37 7.77 -38.20 2.95
CA THR A 37 8.02 -39.57 3.36
C THR A 37 7.73 -40.48 2.18
N VAL A 38 8.74 -40.64 1.33
CA VAL A 38 8.86 -41.82 0.47
C VAL A 38 8.93 -43.02 1.42
N GLY A 39 7.88 -43.83 1.41
CA GLY A 39 7.86 -45.08 2.16
C GLY A 39 8.99 -45.98 1.69
N ASP A 40 9.86 -46.37 2.62
CA ASP A 40 10.63 -47.58 2.46
C ASP A 40 10.21 -48.57 3.54
N SER A 41 9.68 -49.68 3.07
CA SER A 41 9.23 -50.82 3.86
C SER A 41 10.31 -51.88 3.76
N THR A 42 11.28 -51.91 4.66
CA THR A 42 12.07 -53.13 4.91
C THR A 42 12.57 -53.16 6.36
N GLY A 43 12.33 -54.30 7.02
CA GLY A 43 12.62 -54.51 8.43
C GLY A 43 14.10 -54.80 8.73
N GLY A 44 14.46 -54.65 10.00
CA GLY A 44 15.75 -55.06 10.53
C GLY A 44 15.92 -54.65 11.98
N SER A 45 15.77 -55.61 12.89
CA SER A 45 16.09 -55.46 14.31
C SER A 45 17.61 -55.26 14.50
N GLY A 46 18.01 -54.21 15.21
CA GLY A 46 19.40 -54.01 15.61
C GLY A 46 19.58 -52.81 16.53
N ALA A 47 20.03 -53.05 17.76
CA ALA A 47 20.36 -52.02 18.72
C ALA A 47 21.70 -51.37 18.39
N SER A 48 21.77 -50.03 18.37
CA SER A 48 23.03 -49.30 18.52
C SER A 48 22.79 -47.87 19.03
N THR A 49 23.48 -47.54 20.11
CA THR A 49 23.75 -46.18 20.61
C THR A 49 24.44 -45.34 19.54
N GLY A 50 23.89 -44.16 19.23
CA GLY A 50 24.49 -43.22 18.29
C GLY A 50 23.91 -41.81 18.45
N THR A 51 24.79 -40.86 18.73
CA THR A 51 24.57 -39.41 18.80
C THR A 51 23.74 -38.90 17.61
N SER A 52 22.59 -38.30 17.87
CA SER A 52 21.78 -37.63 16.85
C SER A 52 22.50 -36.38 16.35
N PRO A 53 22.72 -36.20 15.03
CA PRO A 53 23.04 -34.88 14.51
C PRO A 53 21.77 -34.01 14.62
N ALA A 54 21.94 -32.74 14.99
CA ALA A 54 20.86 -31.76 14.92
C ALA A 54 20.39 -31.70 13.46
N THR A 55 19.20 -32.23 13.19
CA THR A 55 18.50 -32.03 11.92
C THR A 55 18.23 -30.54 11.81
N ALA A 56 19.02 -29.85 10.99
CA ALA A 56 18.70 -28.51 10.54
C ALA A 56 17.29 -28.58 9.95
N ASN A 57 16.36 -27.88 10.60
CA ASN A 57 14.96 -27.82 10.20
C ASN A 57 14.88 -26.96 8.94
N THR A 58 15.33 -27.51 7.80
CA THR A 58 15.30 -26.82 6.52
C THR A 58 13.86 -26.81 6.04
N LYS A 59 13.18 -25.67 6.24
CA LYS A 59 11.93 -25.34 5.54
C LYS A 59 12.15 -25.70 4.06
N PRO A 60 11.34 -26.58 3.45
CA PRO A 60 11.50 -26.91 2.04
C PRO A 60 11.49 -25.61 1.25
N GLN A 61 12.34 -25.51 0.22
CA GLN A 61 12.40 -24.31 -0.61
C GLN A 61 11.10 -24.19 -1.41
N LEU A 62 10.10 -23.60 -0.78
CA LEU A 62 8.91 -23.08 -1.42
C LEU A 62 9.34 -21.85 -2.21
N PHE A 63 8.83 -21.71 -3.42
CA PHE A 63 9.09 -20.51 -4.19
C PHE A 63 8.43 -19.30 -3.51
N THR A 64 9.04 -18.14 -3.67
CA THR A 64 8.57 -16.88 -3.07
C THR A 64 7.21 -16.50 -3.61
N ARG A 65 6.30 -16.09 -2.71
CA ARG A 65 4.98 -15.60 -3.09
C ARG A 65 5.08 -14.29 -3.87
N LEU A 66 4.15 -14.10 -4.80
CA LEU A 66 3.97 -12.83 -5.49
C LEU A 66 3.31 -11.82 -4.55
N PRO A 67 3.90 -10.62 -4.40
CA PRO A 67 3.30 -9.55 -3.61
C PRO A 67 1.89 -9.19 -4.08
N TYR A 68 0.95 -8.97 -3.15
CA TYR A 68 -0.43 -8.60 -3.47
C TYR A 68 -0.54 -7.34 -4.34
N LYS A 69 0.41 -6.39 -4.20
CA LYS A 69 0.51 -5.20 -5.07
C LYS A 69 0.55 -5.53 -6.58
N CYS A 70 1.00 -6.72 -6.97
CA CYS A 70 0.97 -7.16 -8.37
C CYS A 70 -0.46 -7.44 -8.86
N PHE A 71 -1.38 -7.84 -7.98
CA PHE A 71 -2.76 -8.19 -8.31
C PHE A 71 -3.71 -6.99 -8.33
N ILE A 72 -3.25 -5.82 -7.86
CA ILE A 72 -4.02 -4.57 -7.82
C ILE A 72 -3.44 -3.49 -8.74
N ASP A 73 -2.44 -3.81 -9.55
CA ASP A 73 -1.97 -2.93 -10.63
C ASP A 73 -2.91 -3.03 -11.84
N PHE A 74 -3.99 -2.25 -11.80
CA PHE A 74 -5.02 -2.22 -12.84
C PHE A 74 -4.64 -1.35 -14.06
N LYS A 75 -3.40 -0.85 -14.13
CA LYS A 75 -2.96 -0.05 -15.28
C LYS A 75 -2.94 -0.91 -16.56
N PRO A 76 -3.25 -0.33 -17.74
CA PRO A 76 -3.08 -1.05 -19.01
C PRO A 76 -1.65 -1.57 -19.15
N GLY A 77 -1.50 -2.88 -19.39
CA GLY A 77 -0.18 -3.53 -19.48
C GLY A 77 0.58 -3.66 -18.15
N GLY A 78 -0.05 -3.31 -17.02
CA GLY A 78 0.50 -3.44 -15.68
C GLY A 78 0.66 -4.88 -15.19
N LYS A 79 1.11 -5.04 -13.95
CA LYS A 79 1.50 -6.34 -13.36
C LYS A 79 0.36 -7.37 -13.41
N LEU A 80 -0.88 -6.98 -13.11
CA LEU A 80 -2.02 -7.89 -13.17
C LEU A 80 -2.28 -8.39 -14.60
N CYS A 81 -2.13 -7.51 -15.59
CA CYS A 81 -2.26 -7.88 -17.00
C CYS A 81 -1.20 -8.90 -17.41
N ARG A 82 0.05 -8.70 -16.98
CA ARG A 82 1.17 -9.64 -17.21
C ARG A 82 0.97 -10.99 -16.51
N ILE A 83 0.39 -10.99 -15.31
CA ILE A 83 0.00 -12.24 -14.62
C ILE A 83 -1.00 -13.02 -15.49
N PHE A 84 -2.07 -12.38 -15.97
CA PHE A 84 -3.05 -13.05 -16.82
C PHE A 84 -2.47 -13.51 -18.15
N GLU A 85 -1.62 -12.70 -18.79
CA GLU A 85 -0.91 -13.07 -20.02
C GLU A 85 -0.19 -14.40 -19.85
N PHE A 86 0.63 -14.52 -18.81
CA PHE A 86 1.38 -15.73 -18.54
C PHE A 86 0.47 -16.92 -18.22
N VAL A 87 -0.52 -16.74 -17.34
CA VAL A 87 -1.43 -17.83 -16.92
C VAL A 87 -2.24 -18.37 -18.11
N PHE A 88 -2.74 -17.50 -19.00
CA PHE A 88 -3.46 -17.93 -20.19
C PHE A 88 -2.56 -18.62 -21.23
N LYS A 89 -1.32 -18.14 -21.38
CA LYS A 89 -0.30 -18.80 -22.20
C LYS A 89 0.00 -20.20 -21.67
N PHE A 90 0.33 -20.32 -20.39
CA PHE A 90 0.62 -21.60 -19.73
C PHE A 90 -0.56 -22.57 -19.84
N LYS A 91 -1.79 -22.12 -19.54
CA LYS A 91 -3.03 -22.89 -19.74
C LYS A 91 -3.14 -23.45 -21.16
N THR A 92 -2.82 -22.64 -22.17
CA THR A 92 -2.91 -23.03 -23.58
C THR A 92 -1.86 -24.06 -23.95
N GLU A 93 -0.62 -23.87 -23.50
CA GLU A 93 0.50 -24.80 -23.71
C GLU A 93 0.25 -26.16 -23.04
N GLN A 94 -0.39 -26.16 -21.87
CA GLN A 94 -0.79 -27.40 -21.17
C GLN A 94 -2.07 -28.04 -21.73
N GLY A 95 -2.70 -27.46 -22.76
CA GLY A 95 -3.95 -27.96 -23.33
C GLY A 95 -5.15 -27.92 -22.36
N TRP A 96 -5.11 -27.06 -21.34
CA TRP A 96 -6.14 -27.01 -20.31
C TRP A 96 -7.40 -26.31 -20.80
N ARG A 97 -8.56 -26.96 -20.62
CA ARG A 97 -9.87 -26.33 -20.86
C ARG A 97 -10.09 -25.13 -19.93
N ARG A 98 -9.75 -25.28 -18.66
CA ARG A 98 -9.81 -24.24 -17.60
C ARG A 98 -8.59 -24.35 -16.68
N VAL A 99 -8.20 -23.22 -16.09
CA VAL A 99 -7.26 -23.19 -14.95
C VAL A 99 -8.01 -23.79 -13.76
N ASP A 100 -7.38 -24.76 -13.07
CA ASP A 100 -7.97 -25.46 -11.94
C ASP A 100 -6.90 -25.63 -10.86
N LEU A 101 -6.90 -24.68 -9.91
CA LEU A 101 -5.90 -24.58 -8.86
C LEU A 101 -6.23 -25.44 -7.63
N GLN A 102 -7.45 -25.96 -7.54
CA GLN A 102 -7.91 -26.76 -6.41
C GLN A 102 -7.73 -28.26 -6.63
N SER A 103 -7.49 -28.69 -7.87
CA SER A 103 -7.31 -30.10 -8.20
C SER A 103 -5.95 -30.62 -7.69
N PRO A 104 -5.93 -31.58 -6.73
CA PRO A 104 -4.67 -32.11 -6.20
C PRO A 104 -3.79 -32.77 -7.27
N SER A 105 -4.41 -33.40 -8.28
CA SER A 105 -3.69 -34.02 -9.40
C SER A 105 -2.99 -33.01 -10.33
N ARG A 106 -3.28 -31.72 -10.17
CA ARG A 106 -2.61 -30.64 -10.91
C ARG A 106 -1.61 -29.86 -10.07
N MET A 107 -1.42 -30.23 -8.80
CA MET A 107 -0.60 -29.47 -7.84
C MET A 107 0.80 -29.16 -8.40
N ASP A 108 1.55 -30.17 -8.84
CA ASP A 108 2.91 -29.99 -9.36
C ASP A 108 2.96 -29.05 -10.57
N ARG A 109 1.96 -29.14 -11.46
CA ARG A 109 1.86 -28.26 -12.63
C ARG A 109 1.44 -26.84 -12.27
N ASN A 110 0.60 -26.68 -11.25
CA ASN A 110 0.25 -25.37 -10.73
C ASN A 110 1.47 -24.71 -10.06
N VAL A 111 2.25 -25.47 -9.28
CA VAL A 111 3.53 -25.01 -8.71
C VAL A 111 4.50 -24.59 -9.82
N GLU A 112 4.67 -25.42 -10.86
CA GLU A 112 5.49 -25.09 -12.04
C GLU A 112 5.02 -23.79 -12.72
N MET A 113 3.70 -23.60 -12.85
CA MET A 113 3.12 -22.38 -13.40
C MET A 113 3.55 -21.15 -12.58
N PHE A 114 3.49 -21.21 -11.26
CA PHE A 114 3.88 -20.07 -10.42
C PHE A 114 5.39 -19.81 -10.44
N VAL A 115 6.22 -20.85 -10.47
CA VAL A 115 7.68 -20.70 -10.65
C VAL A 115 7.99 -20.02 -11.98
N GLY A 116 7.31 -20.42 -13.05
CA GLY A 116 7.42 -19.78 -14.36
C GLY A 116 6.91 -18.35 -14.37
N LEU A 117 5.79 -18.09 -13.68
CA LEU A 117 5.19 -16.77 -13.57
C LEU A 117 6.13 -15.79 -12.85
N TYR A 118 6.76 -16.20 -11.76
CA TYR A 118 7.72 -15.36 -11.04
C TYR A 118 8.88 -14.93 -11.94
N LYS A 119 9.49 -15.88 -12.66
CA LYS A 119 10.56 -15.61 -13.64
C LYS A 119 10.11 -14.72 -14.79
N PHE A 120 8.87 -14.91 -15.26
CA PHE A 120 8.28 -14.08 -16.30
C PHE A 120 8.11 -12.64 -15.83
N LEU A 121 7.66 -12.42 -14.59
CA LEU A 121 7.49 -11.08 -14.04
C LEU A 121 8.82 -10.36 -13.81
N LEU A 122 9.87 -11.07 -13.38
CA LEU A 122 11.23 -10.52 -13.35
C LEU A 122 11.70 -10.07 -14.74
N SER A 123 11.54 -10.93 -15.74
CA SER A 123 11.97 -10.64 -17.13
C SER A 123 11.22 -9.48 -17.77
N ASN A 124 9.99 -9.21 -17.31
CA ASN A 124 9.14 -8.11 -17.78
C ASN A 124 9.18 -6.88 -16.85
N GLN A 125 10.17 -6.80 -15.94
CA GLN A 125 10.35 -5.67 -15.01
C GLN A 125 9.10 -5.37 -14.14
N CYS A 126 8.27 -6.39 -13.93
CA CYS A 126 7.12 -6.33 -13.03
C CYS A 126 7.51 -6.63 -11.57
N LEU A 127 8.64 -7.33 -11.42
CA LEU A 127 9.37 -7.56 -10.17
C LEU A 127 10.83 -7.14 -10.39
N THR A 128 11.50 -6.78 -9.32
CA THR A 128 12.92 -6.44 -9.33
C THR A 128 13.64 -7.41 -8.41
N GLU A 129 14.76 -7.96 -8.87
CA GLU A 129 15.63 -8.79 -8.03
C GLU A 129 16.42 -7.90 -7.06
N PRO A 130 16.32 -8.11 -5.73
CA PRO A 130 17.11 -7.34 -4.78
C PRO A 130 18.62 -7.59 -4.92
N GLN A 131 19.39 -6.51 -5.00
CA GLN A 131 20.85 -6.49 -4.88
C GLN A 131 21.16 -5.98 -3.47
N VAL A 132 21.56 -6.88 -2.58
CA VAL A 132 21.55 -6.66 -1.14
C VAL A 132 22.98 -6.54 -0.60
N TYR A 133 23.27 -5.40 0.01
CA TYR A 133 24.50 -5.16 0.77
C TYR A 133 24.20 -5.23 2.27
N ILE A 134 24.98 -6.03 3.01
CA ILE A 134 24.85 -6.15 4.48
C ILE A 134 25.91 -5.28 5.14
N MET A 135 25.48 -4.34 5.99
CA MET A 135 26.38 -3.45 6.71
C MET A 135 27.36 -4.24 7.61
N PRO A 136 28.65 -3.86 7.69
CA PRO A 136 29.64 -4.55 8.52
C PRO A 136 29.31 -4.61 10.01
N GLU A 137 28.47 -3.70 10.50
CA GLU A 137 28.00 -3.59 11.88
C GLU A 137 26.99 -4.68 12.25
N VAL A 138 26.43 -5.40 11.26
CA VAL A 138 25.55 -6.55 11.53
C VAL A 138 26.39 -7.68 12.10
N ASP A 139 25.93 -8.25 13.22
CA ASP A 139 26.57 -9.39 13.87
C ASP A 139 26.89 -10.52 12.86
N LYS A 140 28.06 -11.16 12.98
CA LYS A 140 28.55 -12.13 11.99
C LYS A 140 27.66 -13.37 11.87
N VAL A 141 27.08 -13.82 12.99
CA VAL A 141 26.18 -14.99 12.99
C VAL A 141 24.89 -14.61 12.28
N LEU A 142 24.34 -13.44 12.60
CA LEU A 142 23.15 -12.91 11.93
C LEU A 142 23.42 -12.67 10.42
N ALA A 143 24.53 -12.06 10.05
CA ALA A 143 24.91 -11.83 8.66
C ALA A 143 25.02 -13.14 7.86
N THR A 144 25.47 -14.22 8.48
CA THR A 144 25.48 -15.56 7.85
C THR A 144 24.05 -16.03 7.57
N LYS A 145 23.15 -15.94 8.56
CA LYS A 145 21.73 -16.26 8.38
C LYS A 145 21.08 -15.41 7.28
N LEU A 146 21.38 -14.11 7.23
CA LEU A 146 20.83 -13.20 6.22
C LEU A 146 21.29 -13.57 4.81
N ARG A 147 22.55 -13.97 4.62
CA ARG A 147 23.05 -14.47 3.32
C ARG A 147 22.32 -15.74 2.87
N ASP A 148 22.00 -16.64 3.80
CA ASP A 148 21.21 -17.83 3.49
C ASP A 148 19.78 -17.47 3.05
N ILE A 149 19.17 -16.47 3.67
CA ILE A 149 17.86 -15.93 3.27
C ILE A 149 17.96 -15.32 1.87
N ILE A 150 18.90 -14.40 1.63
CA ILE A 150 19.11 -13.75 0.33
C ILE A 150 19.19 -14.80 -0.79
N LYS A 151 20.00 -15.85 -0.60
CA LYS A 151 20.13 -16.95 -1.57
C LYS A 151 18.83 -17.72 -1.77
N ARG A 152 18.10 -18.03 -0.70
CA ARG A 152 16.84 -18.79 -0.74
C ARG A 152 15.76 -18.05 -1.53
N TYR A 153 15.68 -16.74 -1.38
CA TYR A 153 14.72 -15.88 -2.07
C TYR A 153 15.22 -15.38 -3.45
N GLN A 154 16.31 -15.96 -3.95
CA GLN A 154 16.88 -15.66 -5.28
C GLN A 154 17.25 -14.18 -5.45
N ALA A 155 17.65 -13.53 -4.36
CA ALA A 155 18.29 -12.23 -4.38
C ALA A 155 19.82 -12.39 -4.45
N THR A 156 20.52 -11.32 -4.81
CA THR A 156 21.97 -11.32 -4.93
C THR A 156 22.60 -10.56 -3.76
N CYS A 157 23.54 -11.21 -3.07
CA CYS A 157 24.36 -10.54 -2.05
C CYS A 157 25.55 -9.88 -2.75
N ILE A 158 25.72 -8.58 -2.57
CA ILE A 158 26.81 -7.80 -3.17
C ILE A 158 27.77 -7.28 -2.11
N GLU A 159 28.97 -6.87 -2.55
CA GLU A 159 30.06 -6.42 -1.67
C GLU A 159 30.22 -4.90 -1.63
N SER A 160 29.59 -4.17 -2.56
CA SER A 160 29.64 -2.71 -2.64
C SER A 160 28.27 -2.09 -2.36
N PRO A 161 28.18 -1.07 -1.51
CA PRO A 161 26.92 -0.38 -1.24
C PRO A 161 26.48 0.58 -2.37
N ASP A 162 27.32 0.79 -3.40
CA ASP A 162 27.05 1.68 -4.53
C ASP A 162 26.20 1.02 -5.63
N GLU A 163 26.25 -0.31 -5.71
CA GLU A 163 25.45 -1.11 -6.66
C GLU A 163 24.21 -1.72 -5.98
N ALA A 164 23.99 -1.39 -4.70
CA ALA A 164 22.91 -1.93 -3.90
C ALA A 164 21.57 -1.37 -4.35
N THR A 165 20.55 -2.22 -4.38
CA THR A 165 19.16 -1.77 -4.30
C THR A 165 18.67 -1.75 -2.86
N HIS A 166 19.31 -2.53 -1.98
CA HIS A 166 18.98 -2.62 -0.55
C HIS A 166 20.26 -2.64 0.29
N VAL A 167 20.31 -1.79 1.31
CA VAL A 167 21.35 -1.77 2.34
C VAL A 167 20.75 -2.17 3.67
N ILE A 168 21.31 -3.22 4.27
CA ILE A 168 20.77 -3.84 5.48
C ILE A 168 21.55 -3.39 6.72
N TYR A 169 20.87 -2.63 7.57
CA TYR A 169 21.35 -2.15 8.86
C TYR A 169 21.02 -3.10 10.01
N PRO A 170 21.77 -3.10 11.13
CA PRO A 170 21.38 -3.80 12.35
C PRO A 170 19.96 -3.44 12.81
N SER A 171 19.31 -4.32 13.59
CA SER A 171 18.01 -4.00 14.19
C SER A 171 18.09 -2.73 15.02
N THR A 172 17.10 -1.87 14.88
CA THR A 172 16.90 -0.72 15.77
C THR A 172 15.84 -1.05 16.82
N THR A 173 15.86 -0.38 17.96
CA THR A 173 14.91 -0.57 19.07
C THR A 173 13.46 -0.18 18.73
N GLN A 174 13.16 0.23 17.50
CA GLN A 174 11.88 0.84 17.11
C GLN A 174 10.92 -0.07 16.33
N HIS A 175 11.25 -1.34 16.09
CA HIS A 175 10.39 -2.22 15.27
C HIS A 175 9.05 -2.57 15.89
N THR A 176 8.84 -2.29 17.19
CA THR A 176 7.54 -2.43 17.83
C THR A 176 7.26 -1.17 18.62
N ASP A 177 6.21 -0.43 18.26
CA ASP A 177 5.65 0.55 19.18
C ASP A 177 5.31 -0.20 20.46
N SER A 178 5.88 0.24 21.59
CA SER A 178 5.90 -0.50 22.86
C SER A 178 4.51 -0.78 23.46
N ASN A 179 3.46 -0.26 22.82
CA ASN A 179 2.06 -0.39 23.22
C ASN A 179 1.33 -1.54 22.52
N GLY A 180 1.93 -2.19 21.53
CA GLY A 180 1.30 -3.30 20.80
C GLY A 180 0.20 -2.89 19.83
N ASP A 181 0.07 -1.61 19.51
CA ASP A 181 -0.89 -1.09 18.55
C ASP A 181 -0.52 -1.52 17.12
N GLU A 182 -1.52 -1.97 16.35
CA GLU A 182 -1.37 -2.27 14.93
C GLU A 182 -1.64 -1.02 14.10
N PHE A 183 -0.63 -0.58 13.36
CA PHE A 183 -0.72 0.58 12.49
C PHE A 183 -0.96 0.17 11.04
N VAL A 184 -1.68 1.03 10.32
CA VAL A 184 -1.95 0.86 8.90
C VAL A 184 -1.59 2.12 8.10
N ARG A 185 -1.27 1.92 6.82
CA ARG A 185 -1.05 2.98 5.83
C ARG A 185 -2.09 2.87 4.72
N ILE A 186 -2.66 3.98 4.27
CA ILE A 186 -3.58 3.98 3.13
C ILE A 186 -2.74 3.83 1.85
N VAL A 187 -3.03 2.79 1.05
CA VAL A 187 -2.32 2.50 -0.21
C VAL A 187 -3.18 2.70 -1.44
N MET A 188 -4.52 2.61 -1.30
CA MET A 188 -5.45 2.91 -2.38
C MET A 188 -6.77 3.42 -1.79
N LYS A 189 -7.40 4.37 -2.48
CA LYS A 189 -8.76 4.80 -2.20
C LYS A 189 -9.63 4.59 -3.43
N ARG A 190 -10.83 4.04 -3.22
CA ARG A 190 -11.81 3.81 -4.28
C ARG A 190 -13.22 3.98 -3.73
N ASP A 191 -13.88 5.05 -4.16
CA ASP A 191 -15.18 5.46 -3.64
C ASP A 191 -15.12 5.60 -2.11
N ARG A 192 -15.92 4.82 -1.37
CA ARG A 192 -15.97 4.79 0.10
C ARG A 192 -15.08 3.69 0.71
N TYR A 193 -14.16 3.15 -0.08
CA TYR A 193 -13.29 2.07 0.34
C TYR A 193 -11.83 2.50 0.35
N LEU A 194 -11.13 2.15 1.41
CA LEU A 194 -9.69 2.29 1.53
C LEU A 194 -9.07 0.89 1.51
N LEU A 195 -8.11 0.65 0.63
CA LEU A 195 -7.17 -0.44 0.83
C LEU A 195 -6.09 0.08 1.79
N VAL A 196 -5.92 -0.62 2.89
CA VAL A 196 -4.90 -0.30 3.89
C VAL A 196 -3.87 -1.41 3.98
N HIS A 197 -2.61 -1.02 4.09
CA HIS A 197 -1.48 -1.89 4.35
C HIS A 197 -1.23 -2.01 5.85
N CYS A 198 -1.09 -3.23 6.35
CA CYS A 198 -0.78 -3.49 7.75
C CYS A 198 0.73 -3.41 7.97
N ILE A 199 1.19 -2.39 8.71
CA ILE A 199 2.62 -2.13 8.88
C ILE A 199 3.31 -3.31 9.55
N GLY A 200 4.41 -3.79 8.97
CA GLY A 200 5.14 -4.97 9.45
C GLY A 200 4.47 -6.30 9.08
N ARG A 201 3.60 -6.28 8.06
CA ARG A 201 3.05 -7.47 7.39
C ARG A 201 3.29 -7.34 5.88
N PRO A 202 3.37 -8.45 5.14
CA PRO A 202 3.48 -8.36 3.69
C PRO A 202 2.16 -7.89 3.08
N ASP A 203 2.21 -7.44 1.81
CA ASP A 203 1.07 -6.87 1.10
C ASP A 203 -0.15 -7.83 1.05
N SER A 204 0.05 -9.14 1.20
CA SER A 204 -1.05 -10.12 1.26
C SER A 204 -1.99 -9.96 2.46
N TYR A 205 -1.61 -9.20 3.48
CA TYR A 205 -2.45 -8.87 4.63
C TYR A 205 -3.25 -7.57 4.42
N ASP A 206 -3.02 -6.86 3.31
CA ASP A 206 -3.72 -5.64 3.00
C ASP A 206 -5.24 -5.87 2.93
N THR A 207 -5.99 -4.96 3.52
CA THR A 207 -7.44 -5.14 3.72
C THR A 207 -8.22 -3.94 3.20
N TRP A 208 -9.33 -4.23 2.52
CA TRP A 208 -10.30 -3.22 2.13
C TRP A 208 -11.22 -2.86 3.30
N LEU A 209 -11.24 -1.59 3.67
CA LEU A 209 -12.11 -1.01 4.69
C LEU A 209 -13.18 -0.16 4.03
N ASN A 210 -14.42 -0.23 4.52
CA ASN A 210 -15.50 0.67 4.12
C ASN A 210 -15.52 1.89 5.04
N ILE A 211 -14.59 2.82 4.80
CA ILE A 211 -14.40 4.05 5.58
C ILE A 211 -14.31 5.20 4.58
N ASP A 212 -15.19 6.18 4.74
CA ASP A 212 -15.29 7.35 3.86
C ASP A 212 -14.70 8.59 4.56
N VAL A 213 -13.42 8.87 4.28
CA VAL A 213 -12.64 9.98 4.86
C VAL A 213 -12.00 10.81 3.77
N ASP A 214 -11.74 12.09 4.04
CA ASP A 214 -10.97 12.99 3.16
C ASP A 214 -9.45 12.81 3.33
N LEU A 215 -9.00 11.56 3.37
CA LEU A 215 -7.60 11.17 3.34
C LEU A 215 -7.30 10.52 1.99
N GLU A 216 -6.11 10.76 1.45
CA GLU A 216 -5.63 10.18 0.20
C GLU A 216 -4.36 9.36 0.47
N PRO A 217 -4.11 8.26 -0.28
CA PRO A 217 -2.86 7.53 -0.19
C PRO A 217 -1.70 8.46 -0.52
N GLU A 218 -0.61 8.37 0.25
CA GLU A 218 0.58 9.16 -0.06
C GLU A 218 1.25 8.63 -1.34
N ASN A 219 1.66 9.54 -2.22
CA ASN A 219 2.44 9.20 -3.41
C ASN A 219 3.71 8.40 -3.05
N GLU A 220 4.11 7.48 -3.93
CA GLU A 220 5.40 6.80 -3.81
C GLU A 220 6.54 7.82 -3.75
N ARG A 221 7.53 7.54 -2.92
CA ARG A 221 8.70 8.40 -2.80
C ARG A 221 9.58 8.27 -4.03
N ASP A 222 9.97 9.41 -4.58
CA ASP A 222 11.04 9.45 -5.58
C ASP A 222 12.39 9.26 -4.88
N ARG A 223 12.93 8.04 -5.01
CA ARG A 223 14.27 7.68 -4.52
C ARG A 223 15.35 7.87 -5.59
N GLY A 224 14.99 8.15 -6.84
CA GLY A 224 15.91 8.04 -7.96
C GLY A 224 16.59 6.67 -7.96
N ASP A 225 17.92 6.67 -8.05
CA ASP A 225 18.76 5.46 -7.98
C ASP A 225 19.20 5.11 -6.55
N ALA A 226 18.72 5.82 -5.52
CA ALA A 226 19.12 5.55 -4.14
C ALA A 226 18.55 4.20 -3.65
N PRO A 227 19.34 3.38 -2.94
CA PRO A 227 18.87 2.13 -2.37
C PRO A 227 17.84 2.35 -1.27
N TYR A 228 17.08 1.31 -0.99
CA TYR A 228 16.36 1.16 0.26
C TYR A 228 17.35 0.91 1.39
N GLU A 229 17.36 1.79 2.39
CA GLU A 229 18.15 1.61 3.61
C GLU A 229 17.23 1.10 4.71
N VAL A 230 17.30 -0.21 4.97
CA VAL A 230 16.35 -0.93 5.83
C VAL A 230 17.08 -1.73 6.89
N THR A 231 16.39 -2.10 7.97
CA THR A 231 16.98 -2.96 8.99
C THR A 231 16.95 -4.44 8.60
N VAL A 232 17.71 -5.27 9.33
CA VAL A 232 17.72 -6.74 9.19
C VAL A 232 16.33 -7.37 9.25
N ASN A 233 15.37 -6.73 9.92
CA ASN A 233 14.02 -7.23 10.08
C ASN A 233 13.29 -7.40 8.74
N TRP A 234 13.62 -6.61 7.72
CA TRP A 234 13.05 -6.75 6.38
C TRP A 234 13.29 -8.15 5.78
N LEU A 235 14.52 -8.66 5.90
CA LEU A 235 14.88 -10.01 5.45
C LEU A 235 14.36 -11.10 6.38
N LEU A 236 14.42 -10.87 7.69
CA LEU A 236 13.94 -11.86 8.68
C LEU A 236 12.44 -12.12 8.51
N ASP A 237 11.66 -11.06 8.34
CA ASP A 237 10.21 -11.17 8.17
C ASP A 237 9.87 -11.69 6.76
N THR A 238 10.67 -11.34 5.73
CA THR A 238 10.56 -11.98 4.41
C THR A 238 10.64 -13.49 4.53
N ASP A 239 11.61 -13.99 5.32
CA ASP A 239 11.77 -15.42 5.53
C ASP A 239 10.60 -16.07 6.28
N GLU A 240 10.08 -15.34 7.27
CA GLU A 240 8.95 -15.77 8.08
C GLU A 240 7.66 -15.90 7.25
N TYR A 241 7.34 -14.88 6.46
CA TYR A 241 6.12 -14.82 5.68
C TYR A 241 6.18 -15.51 4.31
N ASN A 242 7.39 -15.82 3.82
CA ASN A 242 7.61 -16.31 2.46
C ASN A 242 7.09 -15.36 1.36
N GLU A 243 7.22 -14.06 1.60
CA GLU A 243 6.82 -12.98 0.71
C GLU A 243 7.76 -11.79 0.94
N TRP A 244 8.12 -11.06 -0.11
CA TRP A 244 8.93 -9.84 0.03
C TRP A 244 8.17 -8.80 0.84
N MET A 245 8.80 -8.31 1.90
CA MET A 245 8.21 -7.30 2.78
C MET A 245 8.24 -5.91 2.16
N ASN A 246 7.35 -5.02 2.60
CA ASN A 246 7.33 -3.63 2.17
C ASN A 246 8.53 -2.89 2.77
N GLU A 247 9.41 -2.35 1.93
CA GLU A 247 10.66 -1.74 2.36
C GLU A 247 10.44 -0.52 3.27
N GLU A 248 9.37 0.26 3.03
CA GLU A 248 9.06 1.48 3.79
C GLU A 248 8.70 1.23 5.26
N ASP A 249 8.43 -0.02 5.63
CA ASP A 249 8.13 -0.42 7.01
C ASP A 249 9.38 -0.71 7.83
N TYR A 250 10.52 -0.89 7.16
CA TYR A 250 11.79 -1.24 7.75
C TYR A 250 12.86 -0.18 7.52
N GLU A 251 12.52 0.95 6.88
CA GLU A 251 13.42 2.06 6.64
C GLU A 251 14.05 2.57 7.96
N VAL A 252 15.36 2.83 7.91
CA VAL A 252 16.06 3.46 9.03
C VAL A 252 15.65 4.92 9.18
N ASP A 253 15.68 5.43 10.41
CA ASP A 253 15.34 6.85 10.68
C ASP A 253 16.40 7.83 10.14
N VAL A 254 17.63 7.35 9.98
CA VAL A 254 18.80 8.13 9.58
C VAL A 254 19.60 7.29 8.59
N ASP A 255 19.79 7.84 7.39
CA ASP A 255 20.55 7.18 6.32
C ASP A 255 22.07 7.16 6.61
N ARG A 256 22.84 6.49 5.76
CA ARG A 256 24.32 6.45 5.85
C ARG A 256 24.99 7.83 5.87
N ASN A 257 24.32 8.84 5.32
CA ASN A 257 24.81 10.22 5.21
C ASN A 257 24.42 11.07 6.43
N GLY A 258 23.74 10.50 7.42
CA GLY A 258 23.25 11.21 8.60
C GLY A 258 21.97 12.02 8.34
N LYS A 259 21.34 11.88 7.17
CA LYS A 259 20.10 12.58 6.84
C LYS A 259 18.91 11.82 7.45
N ARG A 260 18.04 12.56 8.13
CA ARG A 260 16.79 11.99 8.66
C ARG A 260 15.85 11.64 7.52
N ILE A 261 15.33 10.41 7.55
CA ILE A 261 14.30 9.95 6.64
C ILE A 261 12.94 10.29 7.27
N SER A 262 12.08 10.98 6.52
CA SER A 262 10.72 11.27 6.99
C SER A 262 9.96 9.96 7.14
N LYS A 263 9.09 9.81 8.15
CA LYS A 263 8.19 8.65 8.22
C LYS A 263 6.97 8.88 7.33
N ARG A 264 6.42 7.80 6.77
CA ARG A 264 5.12 7.81 6.08
C ARG A 264 4.01 8.02 7.11
N SER A 265 2.90 8.62 6.69
CA SER A 265 1.70 8.67 7.53
C SER A 265 1.23 7.26 7.85
N ARG A 266 0.86 7.06 9.11
CA ARG A 266 0.33 5.81 9.64
C ARG A 266 -0.80 6.13 10.60
N TYR A 267 -1.76 5.23 10.68
CA TYR A 267 -2.96 5.40 11.47
C TYR A 267 -3.27 4.10 12.21
N THR A 268 -3.80 4.19 13.41
CA THR A 268 -4.50 3.06 14.00
C THR A 268 -5.87 2.89 13.33
N MET A 269 -6.44 1.69 13.45
CA MET A 269 -7.81 1.45 12.99
C MET A 269 -8.81 2.39 13.68
N GLU A 270 -8.59 2.71 14.96
CA GLU A 270 -9.45 3.63 15.70
C GLU A 270 -9.37 5.07 15.17
N GLU A 271 -8.16 5.55 14.84
CA GLU A 271 -7.96 6.88 14.27
C GLU A 271 -8.71 7.07 12.96
N LEU A 272 -8.65 6.10 12.04
CA LEU A 272 -9.37 6.16 10.76
C LEU A 272 -10.90 6.25 10.96
N HIS A 273 -11.47 5.44 11.87
CA HIS A 273 -12.89 5.49 12.18
C HIS A 273 -13.30 6.80 12.88
N ASN A 274 -12.40 7.37 13.68
CA ASN A 274 -12.65 8.65 14.34
C ASN A 274 -12.59 9.82 13.35
N GLU A 275 -11.72 9.75 12.34
CA GLU A 275 -11.66 10.73 11.26
C GLU A 275 -12.95 10.72 10.43
N GLU A 276 -13.48 9.53 10.11
CA GLU A 276 -14.76 9.39 9.41
C GLU A 276 -15.92 10.08 10.17
N LYS A 277 -15.94 9.95 11.50
CA LYS A 277 -16.92 10.62 12.35
C LYS A 277 -16.75 12.13 12.34
N ARG A 278 -15.51 12.64 12.30
CA ARG A 278 -15.22 14.08 12.21
C ARG A 278 -15.69 14.64 10.88
N ASP A 279 -15.37 13.98 9.77
CA ASP A 279 -15.79 14.39 8.43
C ASP A 279 -17.30 14.40 8.26
N LYS A 280 -18.00 13.38 8.80
CA LYS A 280 -19.46 13.37 8.83
C LYS A 280 -20.04 14.55 9.63
N ARG A 281 -19.41 14.91 10.76
CA ARG A 281 -19.81 16.08 11.56
C ARG A 281 -19.56 17.39 10.81
N THR A 282 -18.38 17.59 10.21
CA THR A 282 -18.06 18.82 9.46
C THR A 282 -18.98 18.99 8.26
N ASN A 283 -19.22 17.92 7.49
CA ASN A 283 -20.15 17.92 6.37
C ASN A 283 -21.60 18.20 6.79
N SER A 284 -22.06 17.69 7.94
CA SER A 284 -23.39 18.00 8.47
C SER A 284 -23.55 19.48 8.83
N VAL A 285 -22.51 20.11 9.39
CA VAL A 285 -22.51 21.54 9.74
C VAL A 285 -22.49 22.41 8.49
N GLN A 286 -21.73 22.03 7.46
CA GLN A 286 -21.72 22.76 6.18
C GLN A 286 -23.07 22.65 5.45
N LYS A 287 -23.71 21.47 5.45
CA LYS A 287 -25.04 21.26 4.84
C LYS A 287 -26.15 22.02 5.57
N GLY A 288 -26.01 22.21 6.89
CA GLY A 288 -26.92 23.02 7.72
C GLY A 288 -26.86 24.54 7.47
N LYS A 289 -25.84 25.05 6.75
CA LYS A 289 -25.75 26.47 6.36
C LYS A 289 -26.45 26.80 5.03
N ARG A 290 -27.19 25.87 4.42
CA ARG A 290 -28.07 26.19 3.28
C ARG A 290 -29.22 27.08 3.76
N ARG A 291 -28.97 28.39 3.60
CA ARG A 291 -29.88 29.55 3.50
C ARG A 291 -31.30 29.27 4.01
N ARG A 292 -31.61 29.72 5.23
CA ARG A 292 -32.97 30.17 5.55
C ARG A 292 -33.37 31.13 4.43
N SER A 293 -34.38 30.77 3.64
CA SER A 293 -35.04 31.68 2.72
C SER A 293 -35.34 32.98 3.46
N PRO A 294 -35.03 34.17 2.91
CA PRO A 294 -35.42 35.42 3.56
C PRO A 294 -36.95 35.42 3.64
N SER A 295 -37.50 35.31 4.86
CA SER A 295 -38.92 35.55 5.07
C SER A 295 -39.22 37.00 4.64
N PRO A 296 -40.37 37.27 3.98
CA PRO A 296 -40.70 38.60 3.51
C PRO A 296 -40.75 39.58 4.70
N GLN A 297 -39.99 40.68 4.63
CA GLN A 297 -40.09 41.74 5.63
C GLN A 297 -41.44 42.46 5.47
N SER A 298 -42.19 42.59 6.56
CA SER A 298 -43.40 43.39 6.61
C SER A 298 -43.06 44.88 6.66
N ASP A 299 -43.59 45.64 5.72
CA ASP A 299 -43.47 47.10 5.67
C ASP A 299 -44.09 47.74 6.93
N LYS A 300 -43.27 48.42 7.73
CA LYS A 300 -43.75 49.39 8.71
C LYS A 300 -43.41 50.81 8.27
N LYS A 301 -44.48 51.56 7.98
CA LYS A 301 -44.51 53.00 7.70
C LYS A 301 -43.84 53.83 8.82
N ARG A 302 -43.18 54.88 8.33
CA ARG A 302 -42.55 56.03 9.01
C ARG A 302 -43.37 56.68 10.14
N SER A 303 -42.70 57.19 11.17
CA SER A 303 -42.77 58.63 11.53
C SER A 303 -41.66 59.11 12.49
N ARG A 304 -41.24 60.36 12.25
CA ARG A 304 -40.23 61.23 12.88
C ARG A 304 -40.30 61.42 14.41
N GLY A 305 -39.16 61.79 15.02
CA GLY A 305 -39.07 62.53 16.28
C GLY A 305 -37.63 62.94 16.65
N LYS A 306 -37.40 64.25 16.84
CA LYS A 306 -36.11 64.96 17.13
C LYS A 306 -35.67 64.86 18.61
N GLY A 307 -34.37 65.06 18.87
CA GLY A 307 -33.85 65.55 20.17
C GLY A 307 -32.33 65.60 20.24
N ALA A 308 -31.75 66.75 20.60
CA ALA A 308 -30.33 67.13 20.50
C ALA A 308 -29.60 67.17 21.87
N SER A 309 -28.27 67.41 21.85
CA SER A 309 -27.39 68.05 22.89
C SER A 309 -26.13 67.19 23.16
N ALA A 310 -24.88 67.50 22.74
CA ALA A 310 -23.98 68.66 22.89
C ALA A 310 -22.89 68.49 23.99
N ARG A 311 -21.64 68.80 23.59
CA ARG A 311 -20.47 69.35 24.34
C ARG A 311 -19.21 68.47 24.56
N SER A 312 -18.12 68.98 23.96
CA SER A 312 -16.66 68.72 24.11
C SER A 312 -16.10 69.32 25.46
N PRO A 313 -14.77 69.39 25.81
CA PRO A 313 -13.55 69.55 24.96
C PRO A 313 -12.20 68.86 25.38
N ALA A 314 -11.28 68.73 24.39
CA ALA A 314 -9.79 68.92 24.27
C ALA A 314 -8.81 68.80 25.50
N PRO A 315 -7.45 68.69 25.38
CA PRO A 315 -6.57 69.08 24.24
C PRO A 315 -5.27 68.26 23.88
N VAL A 316 -4.78 68.53 22.65
CA VAL A 316 -3.44 68.51 21.94
C VAL A 316 -2.15 68.04 22.66
N THR A 317 -1.13 67.42 22.00
CA THR A 317 -0.29 67.88 20.85
C THR A 317 0.38 66.73 20.07
N MET A 318 0.22 66.67 18.74
CA MET A 318 1.19 66.95 17.64
C MET A 318 2.51 66.16 17.59
N THR A 319 2.62 65.22 16.62
CA THR A 319 3.76 65.12 15.70
C THR A 319 3.24 64.69 14.31
N ASN A 320 3.77 65.33 13.27
CA ASN A 320 3.26 65.27 11.90
C ASN A 320 4.41 64.83 10.99
N SER A 321 4.23 63.75 10.21
CA SER A 321 4.62 63.69 8.79
C SER A 321 4.39 62.30 8.18
N ASN A 322 3.41 62.24 7.25
CA ASN A 322 3.36 61.50 5.97
C ASN A 322 3.59 59.96 5.97
N LYS A 323 2.83 59.10 5.26
CA LYS A 323 1.89 59.28 4.15
C LYS A 323 1.04 57.99 3.99
N LYS A 324 -0.28 58.19 3.92
CA LYS A 324 -1.40 57.41 3.36
C LYS A 324 -1.26 55.91 3.01
N LYS A 325 -2.12 55.14 3.69
CA LYS A 325 -2.74 53.84 3.33
C LYS A 325 -4.26 54.05 3.41
N LEU A 326 -5.04 53.43 2.51
CA LEU A 326 -6.52 53.22 2.45
C LEU A 326 -6.89 53.16 0.94
N LYS A 327 -7.75 52.29 0.40
CA LYS A 327 -8.82 51.44 0.95
C LYS A 327 -9.22 50.44 -0.17
N ASN A 328 -9.67 49.24 0.21
CA ASN A 328 -10.34 48.29 -0.67
C ASN A 328 -11.63 48.91 -1.26
N GLU A 329 -11.77 48.84 -2.58
CA GLU A 329 -13.02 49.02 -3.32
C GLU A 329 -13.28 47.72 -4.10
N ASP A 330 -14.37 47.08 -3.70
CA ASP A 330 -15.36 46.33 -4.49
C ASP A 330 -14.92 45.64 -5.80
N ASP A 331 -14.95 44.30 -5.74
CA ASP A 331 -14.93 43.41 -6.90
C ASP A 331 -16.18 43.64 -7.78
N GLU A 332 -16.00 44.31 -8.92
CA GLU A 332 -17.02 44.38 -9.96
C GLU A 332 -17.14 43.02 -10.67
N ASP A 333 -18.32 42.42 -10.58
CA ASP A 333 -18.72 41.21 -11.31
C ASP A 333 -18.85 41.50 -12.81
N LEU A 334 -17.83 41.09 -13.58
CA LEU A 334 -17.70 41.29 -15.03
C LEU A 334 -18.61 40.36 -15.88
N THR A 335 -19.53 39.60 -15.27
CA THR A 335 -20.41 38.67 -16.00
C THR A 335 -21.82 39.22 -16.25
N LYS A 336 -22.06 40.49 -15.87
CA LYS A 336 -23.40 41.11 -15.88
C LYS A 336 -24.03 41.32 -17.27
N ASP A 337 -23.24 41.26 -18.34
CA ASP A 337 -23.70 41.45 -19.73
C ASP A 337 -23.51 40.20 -20.61
N MET A 338 -23.35 39.00 -20.03
CA MET A 338 -23.35 37.76 -20.81
C MET A 338 -24.77 37.21 -20.96
N ASP A 339 -25.26 37.13 -22.20
CA ASP A 339 -26.52 36.48 -22.52
C ASP A 339 -26.50 34.98 -22.15
N ASN A 340 -27.57 34.52 -21.52
CA ASN A 340 -27.75 33.11 -21.16
C ASN A 340 -27.81 32.23 -22.42
N PRO A 341 -27.07 31.10 -22.50
CA PRO A 341 -27.19 30.18 -23.62
C PRO A 341 -28.62 29.59 -23.67
N SER A 342 -29.16 29.48 -24.88
CA SER A 342 -30.49 28.88 -25.12
C SER A 342 -30.48 27.40 -24.73
N PRO A 343 -31.53 26.88 -24.06
CA PRO A 343 -31.59 25.48 -23.67
C PRO A 343 -31.73 24.57 -24.90
N GLU A 344 -30.71 23.76 -25.18
CA GLU A 344 -30.79 22.72 -26.20
C GLU A 344 -31.62 21.54 -25.67
N THR A 345 -32.60 21.17 -26.50
CA THR A 345 -33.59 20.14 -26.25
C THR A 345 -32.98 18.75 -26.29
N HIS A 346 -33.26 17.95 -25.25
CA HIS A 346 -33.05 16.50 -25.26
C HIS A 346 -33.78 15.85 -26.44
N PHE A 347 -33.04 15.09 -27.25
CA PHE A 347 -33.62 14.02 -28.06
C PHE A 347 -33.08 12.68 -27.56
N GLN A 348 -33.95 11.93 -26.89
CA GLN A 348 -33.94 10.48 -26.91
C GLN A 348 -34.40 10.02 -28.29
N VAL A 349 -33.63 9.17 -28.95
CA VAL A 349 -34.06 7.87 -29.49
C VAL A 349 -32.86 6.93 -29.45
#